data_AF-A0A497NLD6-F1
#
_entry.id   AF-A0A497NLD6-F1
#
_cell.length_a   1.000
_cell.length_b   1.000
_cell.length_c   1.000
_cell.angle_alpha   90.00
_cell.angle_beta   90.00
_cell.angle_gamma   90.00
#
_symmetry.space_group_name_H-M   'P 1'
#
loop_
_entity.id
_entity.type
_entity.pdbx_description
1 polymer ?
#
loop_
_entity_poly.entity_id
_entity_poly.type
_entity_poly.pdbx_seq_one_letter_code
_entity_poly.pdbx_strand_id
1 'polypeptide(L)'
;MDDQTWIGVKVKDELVSLCSFRITEWIGLVGRVATHKKYRNVGYATSTTSDAVKYMLQTCSDAIIFVRTDNPSAIQVYQKVGFKPYK
;
A
#
# COMPACT_ATOMS: atom_id res chain seq x y z
N MET A 1 11.06 -18.40 -3.74
CA MET A 1 10.45 -18.18 -2.41
C MET A 1 9.68 -16.88 -2.53
N ASP A 2 8.41 -16.87 -2.11
CA ASP A 2 7.54 -15.70 -2.30
C ASP A 2 7.90 -14.67 -1.21
N ASP A 3 8.87 -13.79 -1.49
CA ASP A 3 9.39 -12.76 -0.57
C ASP A 3 8.40 -11.58 -0.41
N GLN A 4 7.15 -11.91 -0.14
CA GLN A 4 6.07 -10.96 0.02
C GLN A 4 5.79 -10.71 1.51
N THR A 5 6.04 -9.48 1.94
CA THR A 5 5.75 -9.01 3.29
C THR A 5 4.35 -8.40 3.34
N TRP A 6 3.71 -8.49 4.51
CA TRP A 6 2.36 -7.97 4.75
C TRP A 6 2.35 -7.07 5.99
N ILE A 7 1.67 -5.94 5.88
CA ILE A 7 1.30 -5.06 7.00
C ILE A 7 -0.21 -4.98 7.03
N GLY A 8 -0.80 -4.93 8.23
CA GLY A 8 -2.24 -4.80 8.39
C GLY A 8 -2.64 -4.05 9.65
N VAL A 9 -3.87 -3.52 9.63
CA VAL A 9 -4.50 -2.84 10.76
C VAL A 9 -5.59 -3.75 11.31
N LYS A 10 -5.59 -3.95 12.63
CA LYS A 10 -6.66 -4.64 13.35
C LYS A 10 -7.48 -3.65 14.18
N VAL A 11 -8.80 -3.84 14.19
CA VAL A 11 -9.73 -3.10 15.05
C VAL A 11 -10.57 -4.13 15.78
N LYS A 12 -10.53 -4.12 17.13
CA LYS A 12 -11.22 -5.14 17.96
C LYS A 12 -10.92 -6.57 17.48
N ASP A 13 -9.64 -6.86 17.26
CA ASP A 13 -9.12 -8.13 16.74
C ASP A 13 -9.53 -8.55 15.32
N GLU A 14 -10.37 -7.77 14.63
CA GLU A 14 -10.71 -7.97 13.22
C GLU A 14 -9.67 -7.30 12.31
N LEU A 15 -9.13 -8.03 11.33
CA LEU A 15 -8.26 -7.46 10.30
C LEU A 15 -9.08 -6.60 9.33
N VAL A 16 -8.93 -5.28 9.40
CA VAL A 16 -9.77 -4.33 8.64
C VAL A 16 -9.10 -3.82 7.36
N SER A 17 -7.77 -3.80 7.31
CA SER A 17 -7.01 -3.37 6.14
C SER A 17 -5.66 -4.05 6.09
N LEU A 18 -5.14 -4.26 4.88
CA LEU A 18 -3.85 -4.85 4.63
C LEU A 18 -3.16 -4.25 3.41
N CYS A 19 -1.83 -4.32 3.41
CA CYS A 19 -0.96 -3.98 2.31
C CYS A 19 0.13 -5.05 2.20
N SER A 20 0.27 -5.65 1.02
CA SER A 20 1.43 -6.50 0.70
C SER A 20 2.47 -5.69 -0.07
N PHE A 21 3.74 -6.03 0.08
CA PHE A 21 4.82 -5.44 -0.68
C PHE A 21 6.00 -6.41 -0.80
N ARG A 22 6.90 -6.11 -1.72
CA ARG A 22 8.20 -6.78 -1.86
C ARG A 22 9.28 -5.74 -2.10
N ILE A 23 10.50 -6.04 -1.69
CA ILE A 23 11.66 -5.19 -1.89
C ILE A 23 12.66 -5.95 -2.75
N THR A 24 13.14 -5.34 -3.81
CA THR A 24 14.31 -5.83 -4.56
C THR A 24 15.54 -5.04 -4.13
N GLU A 25 16.70 -5.31 -4.74
CA GLU A 25 17.94 -4.57 -4.47
C GLU A 25 17.85 -3.06 -4.75
N TRP A 26 16.88 -2.61 -5.55
CA TRP A 26 16.81 -1.21 -6.01
C TRP A 26 15.41 -0.60 -5.98
N ILE A 27 14.34 -1.38 -5.80
CA ILE A 27 12.98 -0.85 -5.82
C ILE A 27 12.00 -1.61 -4.92
N GLY A 28 11.12 -0.87 -4.27
CA GLY A 28 9.98 -1.39 -3.53
C GLY A 28 8.75 -1.49 -4.43
N LEU A 29 8.06 -2.63 -4.42
CA LEU A 29 6.78 -2.79 -5.12
C LEU A 29 5.66 -3.01 -4.11
N VAL A 30 4.72 -2.06 -4.06
CA VAL A 30 3.43 -2.29 -3.40
C VAL A 30 2.63 -3.28 -4.24
N GLY A 31 2.16 -4.33 -3.58
CA GLY A 31 1.30 -5.35 -4.16
C GLY A 31 -0.17 -5.08 -3.89
N ARG A 32 -0.78 -5.94 -3.07
CA ARG A 32 -2.21 -5.92 -2.79
C ARG A 32 -2.50 -4.91 -1.68
N VAL A 33 -3.46 -4.03 -1.92
CA VAL A 33 -4.03 -3.16 -0.88
C VAL A 33 -5.52 -3.44 -0.81
N ALA A 34 -6.01 -3.79 0.38
CA ALA A 34 -7.41 -4.11 0.57
C ALA A 34 -7.90 -3.59 1.93
N THR A 35 -9.08 -2.98 1.93
CA THR A 35 -9.79 -2.59 3.14
C THR A 35 -11.17 -3.21 3.13
N HIS A 36 -11.53 -3.85 4.24
CA HIS A 36 -12.82 -4.49 4.44
C HIS A 36 -13.95 -3.46 4.24
N LYS A 37 -15.04 -3.85 3.57
CA LYS A 37 -16.07 -2.90 3.07
C LYS A 37 -16.66 -2.00 4.16
N LYS A 38 -16.87 -2.54 5.37
CA LYS A 38 -17.42 -1.81 6.53
C LYS A 38 -16.48 -0.73 7.09
N TYR A 39 -15.19 -0.78 6.73
CA TYR A 39 -14.14 0.06 7.28
C TYR A 39 -13.47 0.94 6.20
N ARG A 40 -14.14 1.18 5.07
CA ARG A 40 -13.63 2.07 4.01
C ARG A 40 -13.88 3.54 4.34
N ASN A 41 -13.19 4.43 3.63
CA ASN A 41 -13.34 5.90 3.74
C ASN A 41 -12.95 6.50 5.10
N VAL A 42 -12.18 5.77 5.92
CA VAL A 42 -11.65 6.25 7.21
C VAL A 42 -10.12 6.31 7.25
N GLY A 43 -9.45 6.07 6.11
CA GLY A 43 -8.00 6.24 5.96
C GLY A 43 -7.14 4.99 6.14
N TYR A 44 -7.71 3.81 6.41
CA TYR A 44 -6.90 2.60 6.64
C TYR A 44 -6.03 2.19 5.45
N ALA A 45 -6.54 2.29 4.21
CA ALA A 45 -5.73 2.01 3.02
C ALA A 45 -4.51 2.94 2.94
N THR A 46 -4.72 4.25 3.14
CA THR A 46 -3.64 5.24 3.20
C THR A 46 -2.64 4.90 4.30
N SER A 47 -3.09 4.58 5.51
CA SER A 47 -2.21 4.20 6.62
C SER A 47 -1.35 2.98 6.29
N THR A 48 -1.97 1.87 5.85
CA THR A 48 -1.23 0.64 5.56
C THR A 48 -0.26 0.81 4.39
N THR A 49 -0.61 1.59 3.37
CA THR A 49 0.27 1.86 2.24
C THR A 49 1.41 2.80 2.64
N SER A 50 1.16 3.83 3.45
CA SER A 50 2.21 4.71 3.98
C SER A 50 3.23 3.93 4.82
N ASP A 51 2.78 3.03 5.69
CA ASP A 51 3.70 2.22 6.52
C ASP A 51 4.55 1.28 5.67
N ALA A 52 3.95 0.64 4.66
CA ALA A 52 4.69 -0.18 3.69
C ALA A 52 5.73 0.66 2.94
N VAL A 53 5.36 1.83 2.41
CA VAL A 53 6.28 2.74 1.69
C VAL A 53 7.41 3.21 2.60
N LYS A 54 7.10 3.60 3.84
CA LYS A 54 8.11 4.02 4.81
C LYS A 54 9.11 2.90 5.09
N TYR A 55 8.65 1.65 5.20
CA TYR A 55 9.52 0.49 5.36
C TYR A 55 10.38 0.25 4.11
N MET A 56 9.79 0.28 2.91
CA MET A 56 10.53 0.10 1.65
C MET A 56 11.64 1.16 1.47
N LEU A 57 11.34 2.43 1.80
CA LEU A 57 12.27 3.54 1.67
C LEU A 57 13.43 3.52 2.69
N GLN A 58 13.42 2.61 3.67
CA GLN A 58 14.59 2.34 4.51
C GLN A 58 15.63 1.47 3.80
N THR A 59 15.25 0.78 2.73
CA THR A 59 16.10 -0.19 2.02
C THR A 59 16.40 0.23 0.58
N CYS A 60 15.48 0.90 -0.10
CA CYS A 60 15.62 1.34 -1.50
C CYS A 60 15.19 2.80 -1.68
N SER A 61 15.61 3.45 -2.78
CA SER A 61 15.31 4.86 -3.04
C SER A 61 13.87 5.11 -3.48
N ASP A 62 13.25 4.12 -4.13
CA ASP A 62 12.00 4.29 -4.85
C ASP A 62 10.99 3.20 -4.52
N ALA A 63 9.72 3.59 -4.47
CA ALA A 63 8.58 2.68 -4.38
C ALA A 63 7.67 2.88 -5.59
N ILE A 64 7.16 1.78 -6.12
CA ILE A 64 6.21 1.78 -7.24
C ILE A 64 4.94 1.00 -6.90
N ILE A 65 3.89 1.31 -7.65
CA ILE A 65 2.61 0.65 -7.57
C ILE A 65 1.89 0.72 -8.92
N PHE A 66 1.14 -0.31 -9.25
CA PHE A 66 0.26 -0.33 -10.42
C PHE A 66 -1.20 -0.19 -9.98
N VAL A 67 -1.95 0.64 -10.69
CA VAL A 67 -3.37 0.85 -10.45
C VAL A 67 -4.10 0.97 -11.77
N ARG A 68 -5.29 0.39 -11.86
CA ARG A 68 -6.15 0.59 -13.03
C ARG A 68 -6.68 2.02 -13.05
N THR A 69 -6.75 2.60 -14.25
CA THR A 69 -7.25 3.98 -14.47
C THR A 69 -8.70 4.15 -14.05
N ASP A 70 -9.49 3.08 -14.08
CA ASP A 70 -10.90 3.04 -13.66
C ASP A 70 -11.10 2.82 -12.15
N ASN A 71 -10.03 2.91 -11.35
CA ASN A 71 -10.08 2.78 -9.89
C ASN A 71 -9.77 4.10 -9.17
N PRO A 72 -10.70 5.08 -9.17
CA PRO A 72 -10.46 6.41 -8.59
C PRO A 72 -10.19 6.34 -7.09
N SER A 73 -10.77 5.37 -6.37
CA SER A 73 -10.53 5.19 -4.94
C SER A 73 -9.07 4.86 -4.63
N ALA A 74 -8.48 3.93 -5.39
CA ALA A 74 -7.08 3.55 -5.18
C ALA A 74 -6.13 4.66 -5.63
N ILE A 75 -6.42 5.31 -6.76
CA ILE A 75 -5.66 6.46 -7.26
C ILE A 75 -5.57 7.57 -6.19
N GLN A 76 -6.69 7.94 -5.58
CA GLN A 76 -6.70 8.95 -4.53
C GLN A 76 -5.88 8.55 -3.31
N VAL A 77 -5.95 7.27 -2.91
CA VAL A 77 -5.12 6.75 -1.80
C VAL A 77 -3.65 6.89 -2.13
N TYR A 78 -3.22 6.45 -3.31
CA TYR A 78 -1.80 6.47 -3.70
C TYR A 78 -1.26 7.89 -3.88
N GLN A 79 -2.07 8.80 -4.43
CA GLN A 79 -1.71 10.22 -4.50
C GLN A 79 -1.53 10.84 -3.11
N LYS A 80 -2.39 10.51 -2.13
CA LYS A 80 -2.25 10.96 -0.73
C LYS A 80 -0.98 10.45 -0.06
N VAL A 81 -0.55 9.23 -0.40
CA VAL A 81 0.72 8.66 0.10
C VAL A 81 1.93 9.39 -0.51
N GLY A 82 1.77 9.99 -1.69
CA GLY A 82 2.83 10.74 -2.38
C GLY A 82 3.23 10.17 -3.74
N PHE A 83 2.60 9.06 -4.17
CA PHE A 83 2.83 8.53 -5.51
C PHE A 83 2.37 9.51 -6.58
N LYS A 84 3.12 9.56 -7.68
CA LYS A 84 2.80 10.36 -8.87
C LYS A 84 2.70 9.41 -10.07
N PRO A 85 1.84 9.71 -11.06
CA PRO A 85 1.87 8.99 -12.33
C PRO A 85 3.28 9.06 -12.93
N TYR A 86 3.82 7.91 -13.31
CA TYR A 86 5.08 7.83 -14.06
C TYR A 86 4.87 8.46 -15.43
N LYS A 87 5.83 9.27 -15.88
CA LYS A 87 5.82 9.96 -17.19
C LYS A 87 7.03 9.53 -18.00
#